data_AF-A0A2S5F8Q6-F1
#
_entry.id   AF-A0A2S5F8Q6-F1
#
_cell.length_a   1.000
_cell.length_b   1.000
_cell.length_c   1.000
_cell.angle_alpha   90.00
_cell.angle_beta   90.00
_cell.angle_gamma   90.00
#
_symmetry.space_group_name_H-M   'P 1'
#
loop_
_entity.id
_entity.type
_entity.pdbx_description
1 polymer ?
#
loop_
_entity_poly.entity_id
_entity_poly.type
_entity_poly.pdbx_seq_one_letter_code
_entity_poly.pdbx_strand_id
1 'polypeptide(L)' 'MWLFLWRSSLLYIFPLLMWGYCRIKGIEFVELDTGVNSHKWVVLAAYLIYVLLWLLANRYLELFLRQRSRK' A
#
# COMPACT_ATOMS: atom_id res chain seq x y z
N MET A 1 19.66 0.29 -0.71
CA MET A 1 18.66 -0.80 -0.70
C MET A 1 17.35 -0.38 -0.02
N TRP A 2 17.37 0.21 1.18
CA TRP A 2 16.14 0.63 1.89
C TRP A 2 15.23 1.60 1.13
N LEU A 3 15.78 2.60 0.43
CA LEU A 3 14.98 3.51 -0.42
C LEU A 3 14.34 2.81 -1.63
N PHE A 4 14.99 1.78 -2.15
CA PHE A 4 14.42 0.96 -3.22
C PHE A 4 13.25 0.15 -2.70
N LEU A 5 13.43 -0.52 -1.55
CA LEU A 5 12.35 -1.26 -0.89
C LEU A 5 11.16 -0.36 -0.55
N TRP A 6 11.43 0.85 -0.04
CA TRP A 6 10.42 1.87 0.21
C TRP A 6 9.64 2.27 -1.04
N ARG A 7 10.30 2.47 -2.18
CA ARG A 7 9.59 2.80 -3.43
C ARG A 7 8.84 1.60 -4.00
N SER A 8 9.42 0.41 -3.92
CA SER A 8 8.79 -0.82 -4.39
C SER A 8 7.64 -1.29 -3.51
N SER A 9 7.50 -0.77 -2.29
CA SER A 9 6.43 -1.17 -1.37
C SER A 9 5.04 -0.92 -1.96
N LEU A 10 4.88 0.11 -2.79
CA LEU A 10 3.65 0.39 -3.52
C LEU A 10 3.17 -0.81 -4.36
N LEU A 11 4.12 -1.55 -4.97
CA LEU A 11 3.80 -2.72 -5.77
C LEU A 11 3.42 -3.92 -4.91
N TYR A 12 4.13 -4.13 -3.81
CA TYR A 12 3.94 -5.33 -2.96
C TYR A 12 2.75 -5.20 -2.00
N ILE A 13 2.38 -3.98 -1.61
CA ILE A 13 1.26 -3.78 -0.69
C ILE A 13 -0.07 -4.17 -1.31
N PHE A 14 -0.27 -3.98 -2.61
CA PHE A 14 -1.55 -4.32 -3.22
C PHE A 14 -1.88 -5.83 -3.13
N PRO A 15 -0.99 -6.76 -3.55
CA PRO A 15 -1.19 -8.19 -3.32
C PRO A 15 -1.32 -8.57 -1.84
N LEU A 16 -0.56 -7.93 -0.95
CA LEU A 16 -0.64 -8.18 0.50
C LEU A 16 -1.99 -7.78 1.08
N LEU A 17 -2.56 -6.66 0.64
CA LEU A 17 -3.89 -6.21 1.06
C LEU A 17 -4.97 -7.16 0.57
N MET A 18 -4.89 -7.62 -0.68
CA MET A 18 -5.84 -8.61 -1.21
C MET A 18 -5.78 -9.91 -0.41
N TRP A 19 -4.58 -10.45 -0.20
CA TRP A 19 -4.37 -11.67 0.57
C TRP A 19 -4.85 -11.52 2.01
N GLY A 20 -4.45 -10.44 2.69
CA GLY A 20 -4.84 -10.16 4.07
C GLY A 20 -6.34 -9.97 4.23
N TYR A 21 -6.98 -9.26 3.28
CA TYR A 21 -8.42 -9.09 3.27
C TYR A 21 -9.16 -10.43 3.15
N CYS A 22 -8.75 -11.28 2.20
CA CYS A 22 -9.32 -12.62 2.04
C CYS A 22 -9.16 -13.44 3.33
N ARG A 23 -7.97 -13.40 3.94
CA ARG A 23 -7.67 -14.14 5.17
C ARG A 23 -8.51 -13.67 6.36
N ILE A 24 -8.72 -12.36 6.51
CA ILE A 24 -9.51 -11.76 7.60
C ILE A 24 -11.01 -12.05 7.42
N LYS A 25 -11.49 -11.99 6.17
CA LYS A 25 -12.91 -12.23 5.85
C LYS A 25 -13.26 -13.70 5.68
N GLY A 26 -12.27 -14.58 5.57
CA GLY A 26 -12.47 -16.01 5.34
C GLY A 26 -13.05 -16.31 3.95
N ILE A 27 -12.84 -15.42 2.99
CA ILE A 27 -13.34 -15.55 1.61
C ILE A 27 -12.23 -16.03 0.68
N GLU A 28 -12.61 -16.68 -0.42
CA GLU A 28 -11.66 -17.03 -1.46
C GLU A 28 -11.31 -15.81 -2.34
N PHE A 29 -10.15 -15.87 -3.01
CA PHE A 29 -9.75 -14.82 -3.94
C PHE A 29 -10.75 -14.67 -5.10
N VAL A 30 -11.37 -15.78 -5.54
CA VAL A 30 -12.41 -15.74 -6.57
C VAL A 30 -13.60 -14.91 -6.10
N GLU A 31 -14.00 -15.00 -4.82
CA GLU A 31 -15.11 -14.21 -4.27
C GLU A 31 -14.75 -12.72 -4.14
N LEU A 32 -13.47 -12.39 -3.91
CA LEU A 32 -13.00 -11.00 -3.97
C LEU A 32 -13.08 -10.43 -5.40
N ASP A 33 -12.79 -11.25 -6.42
CA ASP A 33 -12.76 -10.83 -7.82
C ASP A 33 -14.13 -10.89 -8.52
N THR A 34 -14.97 -11.86 -8.23
CA THR A 34 -16.29 -12.05 -8.87
C THR A 34 -17.45 -11.69 -7.97
N GLY A 35 -17.24 -11.53 -6.67
CA GLY A 35 -18.27 -11.22 -5.70
C GLY A 35 -18.69 -9.75 -5.68
N VAL A 36 -19.33 -9.36 -4.58
CA VAL A 36 -19.93 -8.02 -4.42
C VAL A 36 -18.86 -6.95 -4.58
N ASN A 37 -19.14 -5.93 -5.41
CA ASN A 37 -18.23 -4.80 -5.64
C ASN A 37 -17.71 -4.14 -4.35
N SER A 38 -18.43 -4.27 -3.22
CA SER A 38 -18.01 -3.78 -1.91
C SER A 38 -16.64 -4.32 -1.48
N HIS A 39 -16.32 -5.60 -1.73
CA HIS A 39 -15.02 -6.18 -1.36
C HIS A 39 -13.86 -5.48 -2.08
N LYS A 40 -14.03 -5.23 -3.39
CA LYS A 40 -13.07 -4.49 -4.21
C LYS A 40 -12.90 -3.06 -3.73
N TRP A 41 -14.00 -2.38 -3.42
CA TRP A 41 -13.96 -1.00 -2.90
C TRP A 41 -13.22 -0.89 -1.57
N VAL A 42 -13.38 -1.87 -0.68
CA VAL A 42 -12.67 -1.88 0.61
C VAL A 42 -11.17 -2.07 0.41
N VAL A 43 -10.74 -3.03 -0.43
CA VAL A 43 -9.32 -3.24 -0.73
C VAL A 43 -8.73 -2.02 -1.43
N LEU A 44 -9.45 -1.44 -2.38
CA LEU A 44 -9.02 -0.22 -3.07
C LEU A 44 -8.88 0.96 -2.11
N ALA A 45 -9.86 1.19 -1.22
CA ALA A 45 -9.80 2.24 -0.22
C ALA A 45 -8.59 2.06 0.72
N ALA A 46 -8.34 0.84 1.19
CA ALA A 46 -7.18 0.53 2.01
C ALA A 46 -5.86 0.81 1.27
N TYR A 47 -5.78 0.46 -0.01
CA TYR A 47 -4.62 0.76 -0.85
C TYR A 47 -4.42 2.27 -1.04
N LEU A 48 -5.49 3.02 -1.31
CA LEU A 48 -5.41 4.48 -1.46
C LEU A 48 -4.97 5.16 -0.16
N ILE A 49 -5.47 4.72 1.00
CA ILE A 49 -5.00 5.21 2.31
C ILE A 49 -3.50 4.96 2.45
N TYR A 50 -3.03 3.76 2.10
CA TYR A 50 -1.60 3.45 2.13
C TYR A 50 -0.80 4.37 1.21
N VAL A 51 -1.25 4.61 -0.02
CA VAL A 51 -0.58 5.52 -0.97
C VAL A 51 -0.50 6.94 -0.41
N LEU A 52 -1.57 7.45 0.21
CA LEU A 52 -1.57 8.78 0.83
C LEU A 52 -0.54 8.85 1.97
N LEU A 53 -0.50 7.85 2.85
CA LEU A 53 0.50 7.76 3.92
C LEU A 53 1.92 7.68 3.35
N TRP A 54 2.11 6.91 2.28
CA TRP A 54 3.38 6.79 1.59
C TRP A 54 3.84 8.13 1.00
N LEU A 55 2.95 8.89 0.36
CA LEU A 55 3.26 10.21 -0.20
C LEU A 55 3.68 11.20 0.89
N LEU A 56 2.95 11.23 2.01
CA LEU A 56 3.29 12.07 3.16
C LEU A 56 4.68 11.70 3.70
N ALA A 57 4.92 10.42 3.99
CA ALA A 57 6.20 9.94 4.49
C ALA A 57 7.35 10.19 3.49
N ASN A 58 7.12 9.98 2.18
CA ASN A 58 8.12 10.22 1.15
C ASN A 58 8.52 11.70 1.09
N ARG A 59 7.56 12.62 1.21
CA ARG A 59 7.84 14.06 1.30
C ARG A 59 8.74 14.40 2.48
N TYR A 60 8.46 13.86 3.67
CA TYR A 60 9.30 14.09 4.85
C TYR A 60 10.70 13.49 4.68
N LEU A 61 10.81 12.29 4.11
CA LEU A 61 12.07 11.61 3.88
C LEU A 61 12.97 12.39 2.90
N GLU A 62 12.39 12.92 1.81
CA GLU A 62 13.11 13.76 0.85
C GLU A 62 13.62 15.05 1.48
N LEU A 63 12.82 15.71 2.32
CA LEU A 63 13.25 16.90 3.05
C LEU A 63 14.43 16.60 3.98
N PHE A 64 14.36 15.48 4.71
CA PHE A 64 15.43 15.05 5.61
C PHE A 64 16.72 14.72 4.86
N LEU A 65 16.65 14.00 3.74
CA LEU A 65 17.81 13.67 2.92
C LEU A 65 18.46 14.93 2.31
N ARG A 66 17.66 15.90 1.85
CA ARG A 66 18.17 17.19 1.35
C ARG A 66 18.90 17.99 2.43
N GLN A 67 18.38 17.98 3.67
CA GLN A 67 19.05 18.64 4.80
C GLN A 67 20.40 17.97 5.13
N ARG A 68 20.44 16.63 5.11
CA ARG A 68 21.68 15.88 5.37
C ARG A 68 22.74 16.09 4.29
N SER A 69 22.35 16.25 3.03
CA SER A 69 23.29 16.47 1.92
C SER A 69 23.90 17.88 1.87
N ARG A 70 23.36 18.85 2.63
CA ARG A 70 23.89 20.23 2.69
C ARG A 70 24.88 20.45 3.84
N LYS A 71 25.07 19.47 4.72
CA LYS A 71 26.13 19.45 5.73
C LYS A 71 27.27 18.57 5.24
#